data_AF-A0A8S3DEB8-F1
#
_entry.id   AF-A0A8S3DEB8-F1
#
_cell.length_a   1.000
_cell.length_b   1.000
_cell.length_c   1.000
_cell.angle_alpha   90.00
_cell.angle_beta   90.00
_cell.angle_gamma   90.00
#
_symmetry.space_group_name_H-M   'P 1'
#
loop_
_entity.id
_entity.type
_entity.pdbx_description
1 polymer ?
#
loop_
_entity_poly.entity_id
_entity_poly.type
_entity_poly.pdbx_seq_one_letter_code
_entity_poly.pdbx_strand_id
1 'polypeptide(L)'
;MARHVNEIKNMMFDEPDFGSDDDGNDEIKSKTARRKERKRSQKQVEEKKKSSVETIVFQDRRKKKKIGTKPDSSPLKIQQENVEFDLEKARFDVHKFGIKGFEKSKYEDARVALAVSLGAKPPKRKFINYRELLEQNRAKKTK
;
A
#
# COMPACT_ATOMS: atom_id res chain seq x y z
N MET A 1 31.98 37.00 -44.14
CA MET A 1 30.98 36.03 -43.61
C MET A 1 31.24 35.61 -42.15
N ALA A 2 31.91 36.42 -41.32
CA ALA A 2 32.28 36.01 -39.95
C ALA A 2 31.61 36.84 -38.83
N ARG A 3 30.62 37.69 -39.14
CA ARG A 3 29.88 38.49 -38.13
C ARG A 3 28.52 37.89 -37.78
N HIS A 4 27.90 37.15 -38.70
CA HIS A 4 26.56 36.61 -38.52
C HIS A 4 26.51 35.33 -37.65
N VAL A 5 27.65 34.66 -37.46
CA VAL A 5 27.73 33.43 -36.64
C VAL A 5 27.77 33.75 -35.14
N ASN A 6 28.29 34.93 -34.77
CA ASN A 6 28.37 35.37 -33.38
C ASN A 6 27.03 35.89 -32.84
N GLU A 7 26.14 36.38 -33.71
CA GLU A 7 24.79 36.81 -33.30
C GLU A 7 23.89 35.62 -32.94
N ILE A 8 24.02 34.50 -33.67
CA ILE A 8 23.23 33.29 -33.42
C ILE A 8 23.67 32.59 -32.13
N LYS A 9 24.96 32.64 -31.79
CA LYS A 9 25.48 32.08 -30.53
C LYS A 9 25.00 32.86 -29.30
N ASN A 10 24.78 34.17 -29.45
CA ASN A 10 24.24 35.02 -28.39
C ASN A 10 22.70 34.91 -28.23
N MET A 11 21.99 34.26 -29.17
CA MET A 11 20.53 34.07 -29.10
C MET A 11 20.12 32.64 -28.70
N MET A 12 21.06 31.72 -28.51
CA MET A 12 20.77 30.29 -28.31
C MET A 12 21.37 29.69 -27.03
N PHE A 13 22.13 30.48 -26.26
CA PHE A 13 22.77 30.10 -24.98
C PHE A 13 22.44 31.08 -23.84
N ASP A 14 21.25 31.67 -23.85
CA ASP A 14 20.69 32.26 -22.63
C ASP A 14 20.25 31.10 -21.72
N GLU A 15 21.21 30.57 -20.94
CA GLU A 15 20.88 29.77 -19.77
C GLU A 15 20.02 30.63 -18.82
N PRO A 16 18.89 30.12 -18.31
CA PRO A 16 18.21 30.82 -17.23
C PRO A 16 19.19 30.94 -16.06
N ASP A 17 19.52 32.19 -15.73
CA ASP A 17 20.35 32.58 -14.60
C ASP A 17 19.67 32.07 -13.32
N PHE A 18 19.99 30.84 -12.94
CA PHE A 18 19.53 30.24 -11.69
C PHE A 18 20.39 30.89 -10.61
N GLY A 19 19.87 32.00 -10.09
CA GLY A 19 20.48 32.77 -9.01
C GLY A 19 21.06 31.83 -7.97
N SER A 20 22.35 31.99 -7.71
CA SER A 20 23.01 31.39 -6.56
C SER A 20 22.52 32.15 -5.33
N ASP A 21 21.34 31.76 -4.82
CA ASP A 21 20.92 32.08 -3.47
C ASP A 21 21.84 31.30 -2.51
N ASP A 22 23.01 31.89 -2.25
CA ASP A 22 23.96 31.50 -1.22
C ASP A 22 23.42 31.92 0.16
N ASP A 23 22.29 31.32 0.58
CA ASP A 23 21.67 31.52 1.90
C ASP A 23 21.79 30.26 2.79
N GLY A 24 22.93 29.58 2.67
CA GLY A 24 23.25 28.36 3.40
C GLY A 24 24.10 28.57 4.64
N ASN A 25 23.69 29.38 5.65
CA ASN A 25 24.37 29.25 6.97
C ASN A 25 23.62 29.68 8.25
N ASP A 26 22.52 30.42 8.21
CA ASP A 26 21.90 30.91 9.47
C ASP A 26 20.74 30.04 10.01
N GLU A 27 20.25 29.08 9.23
CA GLU A 27 19.17 28.18 9.67
C GLU A 27 19.64 27.03 10.59
N ILE A 28 20.95 26.73 10.61
CA ILE A 28 21.51 25.62 11.39
C ILE A 28 21.69 26.00 12.88
N LYS A 29 21.94 27.29 13.17
CA LYS A 29 22.10 27.79 14.55
C LYS A 29 20.75 27.89 15.30
N SER A 30 19.65 28.18 14.60
CA SER A 30 18.32 28.28 15.22
C SER A 30 17.68 26.90 15.50
N LYS A 31 17.95 25.89 14.67
CA LYS A 31 17.48 24.50 14.87
C LYS A 31 18.16 23.82 16.06
N THR A 32 19.44 24.12 16.33
CA THR A 32 20.17 23.56 17.48
C THR A 32 19.78 24.20 18.81
N ALA A 33 19.40 25.50 18.83
CA ALA A 33 18.88 26.18 20.01
C ALA A 33 17.50 25.62 20.46
N ARG A 34 16.56 25.44 19.51
CA ARG A 34 15.23 24.85 19.77
C ARG A 34 15.30 23.40 20.29
N ARG A 35 16.35 22.65 19.92
CA ARG A 35 16.58 21.28 20.40
C ARG A 35 17.05 21.24 21.87
N LYS A 36 17.67 22.30 22.40
CA LYS A 36 18.12 22.35 23.80
C LYS A 36 17.00 22.72 24.77
N GLU A 37 16.07 23.58 24.39
CA GLU A 37 14.93 23.94 25.24
C GLU A 37 13.90 22.81 25.36
N ARG A 38 13.63 22.06 24.29
CA ARG A 38 12.73 20.89 24.33
C ARG A 38 13.26 19.72 25.17
N LYS A 39 14.57 19.67 25.44
CA LYS A 39 15.18 18.63 26.30
C LYS A 39 15.14 18.95 27.79
N ARG A 40 14.90 20.20 28.19
CA ARG A 40 14.82 20.58 29.62
C ARG A 40 13.41 20.51 30.20
N SER A 41 12.37 20.70 29.38
CA SER A 41 10.97 20.63 29.82
C SER A 41 10.39 19.21 29.89
N GLN A 42 11.07 18.19 29.38
CA GLN A 42 10.65 16.79 29.50
C GLN A 42 11.29 16.04 30.68
N LYS A 43 12.00 16.74 31.58
CA LYS A 43 12.66 16.14 32.76
C LYS A 43 11.80 16.20 34.03
N GLN A 44 10.48 16.11 33.91
CA GLN A 44 9.57 15.87 35.03
C GLN A 44 8.33 15.13 34.53
N VAL A 45 8.40 13.80 34.54
CA VAL A 45 7.37 12.79 34.87
C VAL A 45 7.96 11.47 34.37
N GLU A 46 8.77 10.81 35.20
CA GLU A 46 9.24 9.46 34.92
C GLU A 46 9.08 8.60 36.19
N GLU A 47 7.82 8.37 36.55
CA GLU A 47 7.46 7.26 37.43
C GLU A 47 7.59 5.95 36.63
N LYS A 48 8.45 5.08 37.14
CA LYS A 48 8.87 3.81 36.54
C LYS A 48 7.68 2.85 36.35
N LYS A 49 7.09 2.82 35.17
CA LYS A 49 6.31 1.67 34.70
C LYS A 49 7.26 0.69 34.01
N LYS A 50 7.51 -0.47 34.64
CA LYS A 50 8.24 -1.57 34.01
C LYS A 50 7.41 -2.06 32.81
N SER A 51 7.90 -1.82 31.60
CA SER A 51 7.25 -2.30 30.37
C SER A 51 7.42 -3.81 30.25
N SER A 52 6.32 -4.56 30.22
CA SER A 52 6.33 -5.97 29.83
C SER A 52 6.64 -6.07 28.34
N VAL A 53 7.74 -6.74 27.99
CA VAL A 53 8.14 -6.95 26.59
C VAL A 53 7.42 -8.17 26.05
N GLU A 54 6.59 -7.98 25.03
CA GLU A 54 5.95 -9.07 24.30
C GLU A 54 6.95 -9.64 23.29
N THR A 55 7.40 -10.88 23.52
CA THR A 55 8.39 -11.53 22.67
C THR A 55 7.69 -12.44 21.67
N ILE A 56 7.81 -12.14 20.38
CA ILE A 56 7.35 -13.03 19.31
C ILE A 56 8.43 -14.08 19.05
N VAL A 57 8.16 -15.33 19.42
CA VAL A 57 9.05 -16.46 19.15
C VAL A 57 8.68 -17.10 17.81
N PHE A 58 9.55 -16.98 16.82
CA PHE A 58 9.39 -17.65 15.53
C PHE A 58 9.90 -19.10 15.61
N GLN A 59 9.01 -20.06 15.41
CA GLN A 59 9.41 -21.46 15.23
C GLN A 59 9.74 -21.74 13.76
N ASP A 60 10.97 -22.17 13.49
CA ASP A 60 11.41 -22.58 12.15
C ASP A 60 10.54 -23.75 11.65
N ARG A 61 9.87 -23.55 10.50
CA ARG A 61 8.97 -24.55 9.90
C ARG A 61 9.68 -25.87 9.60
N ARG A 62 11.01 -25.85 9.42
CA ARG A 62 11.84 -27.02 9.12
C ARG A 62 12.10 -27.90 10.35
N LYS A 63 11.89 -27.38 11.57
CA LYS A 63 12.11 -28.11 12.84
C LYS A 63 10.83 -28.70 13.43
N LYS A 64 9.68 -28.58 12.75
CA LYS A 64 8.44 -29.20 13.21
C LYS A 64 8.54 -30.72 13.07
N LYS A 65 8.60 -31.43 14.20
CA LYS A 65 8.32 -32.89 14.21
C LYS A 65 6.94 -33.07 13.57
N LYS A 66 6.85 -33.95 12.57
CA LYS A 66 5.59 -34.29 11.90
C LYS A 66 4.65 -34.92 12.93
N ILE A 67 3.83 -34.10 13.59
CA ILE A 67 2.61 -34.56 14.25
C ILE A 67 1.67 -34.86 13.08
N GLY A 68 1.42 -36.15 12.84
CA GLY A 68 0.64 -36.61 11.70
C GLY A 68 -0.74 -35.94 11.69
N THR A 69 -0.98 -35.11 10.68
CA THR A 69 -2.31 -34.59 10.38
C THR A 69 -3.14 -35.76 9.87
N LYS A 70 -3.93 -36.37 10.76
CA LYS A 70 -5.14 -37.09 10.31
C LYS A 70 -6.09 -36.02 9.73
N PRO A 71 -6.88 -36.34 8.70
CA PRO A 71 -7.86 -35.38 8.20
C PRO A 71 -8.90 -35.15 9.31
N ASP A 72 -8.94 -33.93 9.83
CA ASP A 72 -9.97 -33.51 10.78
C ASP A 72 -11.32 -33.47 10.05
N SER A 73 -12.02 -34.61 10.04
CA SER A 73 -13.46 -34.68 9.81
C SER A 73 -14.19 -34.30 11.09
N SER A 74 -13.82 -33.18 11.72
CA SER A 74 -14.57 -32.68 12.87
C SER A 74 -15.89 -32.09 12.37
N PRO A 75 -17.06 -32.62 12.76
CA PRO A 75 -18.31 -31.91 12.52
C PRO A 75 -18.18 -30.54 13.16
N LEU A 76 -18.45 -29.48 12.40
CA LEU A 76 -18.47 -28.10 12.89
C LEU A 76 -19.42 -28.05 14.09
N LYS A 77 -18.86 -28.10 15.31
CA LYS A 77 -19.60 -27.76 16.52
C LYS A 77 -19.96 -26.30 16.39
N ILE A 78 -21.19 -26.04 15.94
CA ILE A 78 -21.83 -24.74 16.04
C ILE A 78 -21.99 -24.52 17.55
N GLN A 79 -20.98 -23.91 18.16
CA GLN A 79 -21.09 -23.43 19.52
C GLN A 79 -22.18 -22.37 19.48
N GLN A 80 -23.38 -22.71 19.97
CA GLN A 80 -24.47 -21.78 20.23
C GLN A 80 -24.06 -20.89 21.40
N GLU A 81 -23.00 -20.11 21.19
CA GLU A 81 -22.79 -18.91 21.97
C GLU A 81 -23.87 -17.93 21.53
N ASN A 82 -24.36 -17.07 22.42
CA ASN A 82 -25.35 -16.04 22.11
C ASN A 82 -24.71 -15.00 21.16
N VAL A 83 -24.48 -15.40 19.91
CA VAL A 83 -23.89 -14.59 18.86
C VAL A 83 -25.02 -13.74 18.33
N GLU A 84 -25.11 -12.53 18.86
CA GLU A 84 -25.84 -11.44 18.25
C GLU A 84 -25.59 -11.46 16.74
N PHE A 85 -26.67 -11.54 15.95
CA PHE A 85 -26.59 -11.72 14.50
C PHE A 85 -26.07 -10.45 13.85
N ASP A 86 -24.75 -10.37 13.69
CA ASP A 86 -24.10 -9.29 12.98
C ASP A 86 -24.38 -9.40 11.47
N LEU A 87 -25.17 -8.44 10.98
CA LEU A 87 -25.56 -8.33 9.57
C LEU A 87 -24.33 -8.20 8.65
N GLU A 88 -23.26 -7.52 9.09
CA GLU A 88 -22.07 -7.32 8.27
C GLU A 88 -21.32 -8.65 8.08
N LYS A 89 -21.20 -9.43 9.15
CA LYS A 89 -20.61 -10.77 9.09
C LYS A 89 -21.45 -11.70 8.20
N ALA A 90 -22.77 -11.68 8.37
CA ALA A 90 -23.68 -12.47 7.55
C ALA A 90 -23.57 -12.10 6.06
N ARG A 91 -23.50 -10.80 5.73
CA ARG A 91 -23.31 -10.31 4.36
C ARG A 91 -22.00 -10.80 3.76
N PHE A 92 -20.90 -10.74 4.50
CA PHE A 92 -19.62 -11.26 4.06
C PHE A 92 -19.66 -12.77 3.80
N ASP A 93 -20.26 -13.53 4.72
CA ASP A 93 -20.39 -14.98 4.60
C ASP A 93 -21.24 -15.37 3.38
N VAL A 94 -22.35 -14.67 3.13
CA VAL A 94 -23.17 -14.87 1.92
C VAL A 94 -22.34 -14.67 0.65
N HIS A 95 -21.58 -13.58 0.54
CA HIS A 95 -20.71 -13.36 -0.62
C HIS A 95 -19.65 -14.45 -0.76
N LYS A 96 -18.99 -14.83 0.34
CA LYS A 96 -17.96 -15.86 0.36
C LYS A 96 -18.52 -17.22 -0.07
N PHE A 97 -19.69 -17.60 0.43
CA PHE A 97 -20.37 -18.84 0.06
C PHE A 97 -20.88 -18.82 -1.38
N GLY A 98 -21.40 -17.68 -1.86
CA GLY A 98 -21.82 -17.51 -3.24
C GLY A 98 -20.67 -17.75 -4.24
N ILE A 99 -19.48 -17.23 -3.94
CA ILE A 99 -18.31 -17.41 -4.82
C ILE A 99 -17.80 -18.85 -4.81
N LYS A 100 -17.86 -19.54 -3.66
CA LYS A 100 -17.42 -20.94 -3.54
C LYS A 100 -18.18 -21.88 -4.47
N GLY A 101 -19.40 -21.53 -4.88
CA GLY A 101 -20.22 -22.30 -5.82
C GLY A 101 -19.92 -22.07 -7.30
N PHE A 102 -19.04 -21.14 -7.67
CA PHE A 102 -18.73 -20.87 -9.08
C PHE A 102 -17.79 -21.90 -9.70
N GLU A 103 -17.94 -22.11 -11.02
CA GLU A 103 -16.99 -22.85 -11.84
C GLU A 103 -15.60 -22.21 -11.79
N LYS A 104 -14.55 -23.03 -11.93
CA LYS A 104 -13.14 -22.61 -11.81
C LYS A 104 -12.77 -21.40 -12.70
N SER A 105 -13.39 -21.28 -13.87
CA SER A 105 -13.18 -20.18 -14.80
C SER A 105 -13.64 -18.83 -14.26
N LYS A 106 -14.78 -18.80 -13.56
CA LYS A 106 -15.41 -17.59 -13.01
C LYS A 106 -15.06 -17.34 -11.54
N TYR A 107 -14.55 -18.38 -10.86
CA TYR A 107 -14.18 -18.33 -9.45
C TYR A 107 -13.16 -17.23 -9.15
N GLU A 108 -12.09 -17.15 -9.95
CA GLU A 108 -11.02 -16.17 -9.74
C GLU A 108 -11.52 -14.74 -9.97
N ASP A 109 -12.27 -14.50 -11.04
CA ASP A 109 -12.83 -13.17 -11.33
C ASP A 109 -13.77 -12.70 -10.22
N ALA A 110 -14.64 -13.58 -9.73
CA ALA A 110 -15.57 -13.28 -8.65
C ALA A 110 -14.85 -13.04 -7.31
N ARG A 111 -13.79 -13.80 -7.04
CA ARG A 111 -12.95 -13.62 -5.85
C ARG A 111 -12.21 -12.28 -5.88
N VAL A 112 -11.65 -11.90 -7.03
CA VAL A 112 -11.01 -10.61 -7.23
C VAL A 112 -12.03 -9.48 -7.06
N ALA A 113 -13.23 -9.62 -7.62
CA ALA A 113 -14.30 -8.64 -7.45
C ALA A 113 -14.69 -8.47 -5.97
N LEU A 114 -14.82 -9.56 -5.20
CA LEU A 114 -15.08 -9.48 -3.76
C LEU A 114 -13.94 -8.76 -3.02
N ALA A 115 -12.69 -9.10 -3.33
CA ALA A 115 -11.54 -8.44 -2.71
C ALA A 115 -11.57 -6.93 -2.97
N VAL A 116 -11.88 -6.51 -4.21
CA VAL A 116 -12.01 -5.10 -4.58
C VAL A 116 -13.16 -4.43 -3.82
N SER A 117 -14.32 -5.08 -3.71
CA SER A 117 -15.47 -4.56 -2.93
C SER A 117 -15.15 -4.39 -1.44
N LEU A 118 -14.26 -5.23 -0.89
CA LEU A 118 -13.75 -5.11 0.49
C LEU A 118 -12.65 -4.05 0.62
N GLY A 119 -12.34 -3.31 -0.45
CA GLY A 119 -11.35 -2.24 -0.47
C GLY A 119 -9.95 -2.66 -0.91
N ALA A 120 -9.77 -3.87 -1.44
CA ALA A 120 -8.49 -4.25 -2.04
C ALA A 120 -8.23 -3.44 -3.32
N LYS A 121 -6.96 -3.20 -3.62
CA LYS A 121 -6.56 -2.50 -4.84
C LYS A 121 -6.89 -3.35 -6.08
N PRO A 122 -7.60 -2.82 -7.09
CA PRO A 122 -7.88 -3.54 -8.33
C PRO A 122 -6.61 -4.02 -9.04
N PRO A 123 -6.68 -5.16 -9.76
CA PRO A 123 -5.54 -5.66 -10.52
C PRO A 123 -5.14 -4.66 -11.62
N LYS A 124 -3.84 -4.60 -11.92
CA LYS A 124 -3.33 -3.76 -13.00
C LYS A 124 -3.91 -4.23 -14.34
N ARG A 125 -4.30 -3.28 -15.19
CA ARG A 125 -4.73 -3.57 -16.56
C ARG A 125 -3.57 -4.17 -17.35
N LYS A 126 -3.88 -5.06 -18.31
CA LYS A 126 -2.88 -5.61 -19.22
C LYS A 126 -2.23 -4.48 -20.02
N PHE A 127 -0.93 -4.60 -20.28
CA PHE A 127 -0.25 -3.71 -21.22
C PHE A 127 -0.73 -4.03 -22.63
N ILE A 128 -1.25 -3.03 -23.34
CA ILE A 128 -1.82 -3.15 -24.68
C ILE A 128 -1.19 -2.03 -25.52
N ASN A 129 -0.91 -2.30 -26.80
CA ASN A 129 -0.41 -1.27 -27.71
C ASN A 129 -1.43 -0.12 -27.83
N TYR A 130 -0.96 1.13 -27.87
CA TYR A 130 -1.82 2.29 -27.95
C TYR A 130 -2.74 2.27 -29.19
N ARG A 131 -2.25 1.78 -30.34
CA ARG A 131 -3.06 1.70 -31.56
C ARG A 131 -4.24 0.74 -31.38
N GLU A 132 -4.01 -0.44 -30.82
CA GLU A 132 -5.05 -1.43 -30.52
C GLU A 132 -6.05 -0.89 -29.49
N LEU A 133 -5.57 -0.20 -28.45
CA LEU A 133 -6.44 0.40 -27.44
C LEU A 133 -7.39 1.46 -28.05
N LEU A 134 -6.89 2.28 -28.98
CA LEU A 134 -7.69 3.25 -29.71
C LEU A 134 -8.76 2.58 -30.57
N GLU A 135 -8.40 1.53 -31.31
CA GLU A 135 -9.33 0.75 -32.12
C GLU A 135 -10.44 0.12 -31.27
N GLN A 136 -10.08 -0.50 -30.14
CA GLN A 136 -11.04 -1.05 -29.18
C GLN A 136 -12.00 0.01 -28.64
N ASN A 137 -11.50 1.21 -28.34
CA ASN A 137 -12.32 2.32 -27.84
C ASN A 137 -13.25 2.87 -28.93
N ARG A 138 -12.80 2.93 -30.19
CA ARG A 138 -13.65 3.32 -31.33
C ARG A 138 -14.77 2.30 -31.55
N ALA A 139 -14.45 1.01 -31.57
CA ALA A 139 -15.41 -0.08 -31.77
C ALA A 139 -16.48 -0.14 -30.65
N LYS A 140 -16.13 0.22 -29.41
CA LYS A 140 -17.08 0.29 -28.29
C LYS A 140 -18.04 1.48 -28.37
N LYS A 141 -17.66 2.57 -29.02
CA LYS A 141 -18.51 3.76 -29.19
C LYS A 141 -19.50 3.62 -30.33
N THR A 142 -19.16 2.81 -31.33
CA THR A 142 -20.01 2.53 -32.49
C THR A 142 -21.01 1.39 -32.24
N LYS A 143 -20.93 0.72 -31.09
CA LYS A 143 -21.89 -0.28 -30.62
C LYS A 143 -22.81 0.36 -29.58
#